data_AF-A0A650AF38-F1
#
_entry.id   AF-A0A650AF38-F1
#
_cell.length_a   1.000
_cell.length_b   1.000
_cell.length_c   1.000
_cell.angle_alpha   90.00
_cell.angle_beta   90.00
_cell.angle_gamma   90.00
#
_symmetry.space_group_name_H-M   'P 1'
#
loop_
_entity.id
_entity.type
_entity.pdbx_description
1 polymer ?
#
loop_
_entity_poly.entity_id
_entity_poly.type
_entity_poly.pdbx_seq_one_letter_code
_entity_poly.pdbx_strand_id
1 'polypeptide(L)'
;MFGKTPSEVTCANISASLLGIPKSEETRALMSAGPPPPSNRTTRVVGWREGSKKGKNNPMFGKKNTSNPNCLKIEVTDLELVTKTTYESIHEAARALNIAQSRISMYFNRDQKKPINGRYAFRKI
;
A
#
# COMPACT_ATOMS: atom_id res chain seq x y z
N MET A 1 53.28 1.10 -37.71
CA MET A 1 51.94 1.68 -37.43
C MET A 1 51.24 0.74 -36.46
N PHE A 2 51.15 1.11 -35.19
CA PHE A 2 50.48 0.29 -34.16
C PHE A 2 49.30 1.09 -33.60
N GLY A 3 48.10 0.63 -33.92
CA GLY A 3 46.85 1.22 -33.45
C GLY A 3 46.68 0.95 -31.96
N LYS A 4 46.41 2.01 -31.20
CA LYS A 4 46.10 1.91 -29.78
C LYS A 4 44.73 1.26 -29.59
N THR A 5 44.66 0.30 -28.67
CA THR A 5 43.41 -0.39 -28.31
C THR A 5 42.53 0.51 -27.44
N PRO A 6 41.20 0.35 -27.48
CA PRO A 6 40.23 1.24 -26.82
C PRO A 6 40.27 1.24 -25.28
N SER A 7 41.18 0.48 -24.65
CA SER A 7 41.41 0.47 -23.22
C SER A 7 42.36 1.60 -22.74
N GLU A 8 43.12 2.23 -23.63
CA GLU A 8 44.02 3.34 -23.26
C GLU A 8 43.30 4.69 -23.11
N VAL A 9 42.15 4.88 -23.77
CA VAL A 9 41.43 6.17 -23.77
C VAL A 9 40.68 6.38 -22.43
N THR A 10 40.31 5.29 -21.75
CA THR A 10 39.54 5.36 -20.49
C THR A 10 40.43 5.67 -19.28
N CYS A 11 41.72 5.33 -19.32
CA CYS A 11 42.64 5.56 -18.21
C CYS A 11 43.13 7.02 -18.09
N ALA A 12 43.00 7.83 -19.16
CA ALA A 12 43.45 9.23 -19.16
C ALA A 12 42.49 10.19 -18.43
N ASN A 13 41.21 9.84 -18.29
CA ASN A 13 40.20 10.76 -17.75
C ASN A 13 40.15 10.79 -16.21
N ILE A 14 40.84 9.88 -15.53
CA ILE A 14 40.86 9.82 -14.06
C ILE A 14 41.93 10.76 -13.46
N SER A 15 43.01 11.07 -14.20
CA SER A 15 44.14 11.84 -13.66
C SER A 15 43.88 13.35 -13.55
N ALA A 16 42.98 13.93 -14.34
CA ALA A 16 42.71 15.37 -14.33
C ALA A 16 41.96 15.87 -13.09
N SER A 17 41.23 14.99 -12.38
CA SER A 17 40.47 15.39 -11.18
C SER A 17 41.35 15.56 -9.93
N LEU A 18 42.60 15.06 -9.93
CA LEU A 18 43.52 15.10 -8.78
C LEU A 18 44.42 16.33 -8.75
N LEU A 19 44.54 17.07 -9.87
CA LEU A 19 45.48 18.20 -10.00
C LEU A 19 44.88 19.57 -9.65
N GLY A 20 43.68 19.62 -9.08
CA GLY A 20 43.11 20.89 -8.57
C GLY A 20 42.90 21.97 -9.64
N ILE A 21 42.82 21.59 -10.92
CA ILE A 21 42.53 22.53 -12.00
C ILE A 21 41.13 23.09 -11.75
N PRO A 22 40.97 24.41 -11.55
CA PRO A 22 39.66 25.00 -11.36
C PRO A 22 38.83 24.72 -12.61
N LYS A 23 37.71 24.02 -12.41
CA LYS A 23 36.71 23.78 -13.45
C LYS A 23 36.39 25.11 -14.14
N SER A 24 36.50 25.15 -15.47
CA SER A 24 36.19 26.32 -16.28
C SER A 24 34.81 26.88 -15.90
N GLU A 25 34.61 28.20 -16.02
CA GLU A 25 33.34 28.84 -15.66
C GLU A 25 32.12 28.15 -16.28
N GLU A 26 32.28 27.60 -17.48
CA GLU A 26 31.28 26.84 -18.21
C GLU A 26 30.77 25.59 -17.46
N THR A 27 31.65 24.85 -16.76
CA THR A 27 31.24 23.69 -15.96
C THR A 27 30.67 24.07 -14.59
N ARG A 28 31.08 25.22 -14.04
CA ARG A 28 30.45 25.78 -12.83
C ARG A 28 29.02 26.27 -13.10
N ALA A 29 28.78 26.88 -14.26
CA ALA A 29 27.44 27.32 -14.67
C ALA A 29 26.47 26.13 -14.81
N LEU A 30 26.92 25.01 -15.39
CA LEU A 30 26.11 23.78 -15.51
C LEU A 30 25.74 23.15 -14.17
N MET A 31 26.62 23.21 -13.17
CA MET A 31 26.32 22.68 -11.82
C MET A 31 25.47 23.63 -10.98
N SER A 32 25.57 24.95 -11.19
CA SER A 32 24.75 25.96 -10.49
C SER A 32 23.30 26.02 -11.03
N ALA A 33 23.08 25.68 -12.29
CA ALA A 33 21.75 25.74 -12.91
C ALA A 33 20.80 24.62 -12.45
N GLY A 34 21.30 23.61 -11.74
CA GLY A 34 20.56 22.38 -11.48
C GLY A 34 20.31 21.56 -12.76
N PRO A 35 19.90 20.29 -12.66
CA PRO A 35 19.49 19.55 -13.85
C PRO A 35 18.35 20.29 -14.54
N PRO A 36 18.34 20.40 -15.89
CA PRO A 36 17.20 20.99 -16.58
C PRO A 36 15.95 20.21 -16.16
N PRO A 37 14.82 20.89 -15.93
CA PRO A 37 13.57 20.18 -15.73
C PRO A 37 13.37 19.28 -16.96
N PRO A 38 12.92 18.03 -16.77
CA PRO A 38 12.80 17.05 -17.85
C PRO A 38 12.00 17.68 -18.99
N SER A 39 12.68 17.95 -20.11
CA SER A 39 12.17 18.69 -21.25
C SER A 39 11.18 17.84 -22.04
N ASN A 40 9.97 17.71 -21.48
CA ASN A 40 8.71 17.11 -21.97
C ASN A 40 7.89 16.40 -20.87
N ARG A 41 8.12 16.67 -19.57
CA ARG A 41 7.27 16.12 -18.49
C ARG A 41 6.04 16.99 -18.21
N THR A 42 5.21 17.15 -19.23
CA THR A 42 3.78 17.53 -19.10
C THR A 42 3.04 16.78 -20.19
N THR A 43 2.96 15.45 -20.08
CA THR A 43 1.77 14.78 -19.53
C THR A 43 2.08 13.28 -19.48
N ARG A 44 1.48 12.58 -18.50
CA ARG A 44 1.47 11.10 -18.33
C ARG A 44 2.66 10.45 -17.60
N VAL A 45 2.75 10.73 -16.30
CA VAL A 45 2.93 9.63 -15.32
C VAL A 45 1.60 9.44 -14.56
N VAL A 46 0.50 9.38 -15.30
CA VAL A 46 -0.74 8.70 -14.92
C VAL A 46 -0.67 7.30 -15.54
N GLY A 47 0.36 6.56 -15.16
CA GLY A 47 0.70 5.26 -15.74
C GLY A 47 0.32 4.08 -14.87
N TRP A 48 -0.43 4.28 -13.78
CA TRP A 48 -0.92 3.20 -12.90
C TRP A 48 -2.18 3.65 -12.16
N ARG A 49 -3.32 3.80 -12.84
CA ARG A 49 -4.70 3.75 -12.29
C ARG A 49 -5.75 4.11 -13.34
N GLU A 50 -5.77 3.41 -14.47
CA GLU A 50 -6.91 3.49 -15.38
C GLU A 50 -7.25 2.07 -15.83
N GLY A 51 -8.04 1.38 -15.02
CA GLY A 51 -8.31 -0.04 -15.21
C GLY A 51 -9.13 -0.72 -14.13
N SER A 52 -9.43 -0.05 -13.01
CA SER A 52 -10.58 -0.48 -12.20
C SER A 52 -11.84 -0.07 -12.96
N LYS A 53 -12.30 -0.90 -13.91
CA LYS A 53 -13.56 -0.72 -14.61
C LYS A 53 -14.67 -0.45 -13.57
N LYS A 54 -15.05 0.79 -13.32
CA LYS A 54 -16.24 1.15 -12.55
C LYS A 54 -17.21 1.75 -13.55
N GLY A 55 -18.28 1.01 -13.82
CA GLY A 55 -19.26 1.32 -14.85
C GLY A 55 -20.02 0.06 -15.25
N LYS A 56 -21.18 0.22 -15.90
CA LYS A 56 -22.06 -0.89 -16.36
C LYS A 56 -21.36 -1.91 -17.26
N ASN A 57 -20.21 -1.54 -17.83
CA ASN A 57 -19.33 -2.34 -18.68
C ASN A 57 -18.27 -3.15 -17.91
N ASN A 58 -18.22 -3.08 -16.57
CA ASN A 58 -17.42 -4.01 -15.77
C ASN A 58 -18.20 -5.34 -15.63
N PRO A 59 -17.59 -6.51 -15.88
CA PRO A 59 -18.22 -7.82 -15.61
C PRO A 59 -18.64 -8.06 -14.15
N MET A 60 -18.25 -7.19 -13.22
CA MET A 60 -18.64 -7.23 -11.81
C MET A 60 -19.68 -6.16 -11.41
N PHE A 61 -20.11 -5.30 -12.33
CA PHE A 61 -21.11 -4.27 -12.04
C PHE A 61 -22.50 -4.90 -11.87
N GLY A 62 -23.19 -4.58 -10.75
CA GLY A 62 -24.54 -5.10 -10.48
C GLY A 62 -24.60 -6.55 -10.00
N LYS A 63 -23.47 -7.26 -9.92
CA LYS A 63 -23.42 -8.57 -9.25
C LYS A 63 -23.66 -8.36 -7.76
N LYS A 64 -24.78 -8.90 -7.29
CA LYS A 64 -25.08 -9.01 -5.86
C LYS A 64 -24.09 -10.04 -5.31
N ASN A 65 -23.29 -9.69 -4.32
CA ASN A 65 -22.49 -10.68 -3.57
C ASN A 65 -23.47 -11.49 -2.72
N THR A 66 -24.22 -12.38 -3.36
CA THR A 66 -25.23 -13.21 -2.70
C THR A 66 -24.51 -14.28 -1.92
N SER A 67 -24.61 -14.20 -0.59
CA SER A 67 -24.16 -15.18 0.39
C SER A 67 -22.71 -15.66 0.18
N ASN A 68 -21.77 -15.00 0.85
CA ASN A 68 -20.44 -15.59 1.01
C ASN A 68 -20.62 -16.87 1.86
N PRO A 69 -20.33 -18.08 1.33
CA PRO A 69 -20.49 -19.32 2.09
C PRO A 69 -19.60 -19.39 3.33
N ASN A 70 -18.67 -18.44 3.47
CA ASN A 70 -17.75 -18.31 4.59
C ASN A 70 -18.21 -17.29 5.66
N CYS A 71 -19.50 -16.97 5.73
CA CYS A 71 -20.04 -16.11 6.78
C CYS A 71 -19.94 -16.78 8.16
N LEU A 72 -18.96 -16.31 8.93
CA LEU A 72 -18.73 -16.50 10.37
C LEU A 72 -19.96 -16.28 11.27
N LYS A 73 -20.81 -17.29 11.55
CA LYS A 73 -21.81 -17.15 12.64
C LYS A 73 -21.11 -17.02 13.98
N ILE A 74 -21.56 -16.08 14.81
CA ILE A 74 -20.94 -15.80 16.10
C ILE A 74 -21.97 -15.57 17.20
N GLU A 75 -21.62 -16.03 18.39
CA GLU A 75 -22.32 -15.74 19.65
C GLU A 75 -21.60 -14.58 20.34
N VAL A 76 -22.35 -13.56 20.72
CA VAL A 76 -21.87 -12.45 21.54
C VAL A 76 -22.48 -12.58 22.92
N THR A 77 -21.63 -12.64 23.94
CA THR A 77 -22.06 -12.53 25.34
C THR A 77 -21.81 -11.11 25.81
N ASP A 78 -22.88 -10.40 26.17
CA ASP A 78 -22.79 -9.12 26.86
C ASP A 78 -22.66 -9.37 28.37
N LEU A 79 -21.54 -8.96 28.95
CA LEU A 79 -21.25 -9.18 30.37
C LEU A 79 -22.07 -8.27 31.30
N GLU A 80 -22.57 -7.13 30.81
CA GLU A 80 -23.38 -6.21 31.63
C GLU A 80 -24.82 -6.70 31.75
N LEU A 81 -25.39 -7.17 30.64
CA LEU A 81 -26.77 -7.64 30.57
C LEU A 81 -26.90 -9.15 30.81
N VAL A 82 -25.78 -9.87 30.81
CA VAL A 82 -25.70 -11.34 30.91
C VAL A 82 -26.55 -12.01 29.82
N THR A 83 -26.70 -11.34 28.67
CA THR A 83 -27.46 -11.83 27.52
C THR A 83 -26.52 -12.39 26.48
N LYS A 84 -27.00 -13.42 25.77
CA LYS A 84 -26.30 -14.00 24.63
C LYS A 84 -27.10 -13.74 23.38
N THR A 85 -26.44 -13.18 22.38
CA THR A 85 -27.07 -12.84 21.10
C THR A 85 -26.27 -13.48 19.98
N THR A 86 -26.96 -14.21 19.13
CA THR A 86 -26.37 -14.84 17.95
C THR A 86 -26.53 -13.93 16.76
N TYR A 87 -25.45 -13.75 16.02
CA TYR A 87 -25.44 -13.00 14.76
C TYR A 87 -25.04 -13.92 13.61
N GLU A 88 -25.59 -13.69 12.43
CA GLU A 88 -25.31 -14.47 11.23
C GLU A 88 -23.91 -14.18 10.69
N SER A 89 -23.31 -13.04 11.06
CA SER A 89 -21.94 -12.70 10.69
C SER A 89 -21.23 -11.76 11.67
N ILE A 90 -19.90 -11.73 11.61
CA ILE A 90 -19.06 -10.72 12.28
C ILE A 90 -19.48 -9.30 11.88
N HIS A 91 -19.86 -9.09 10.61
CA HIS A 91 -20.22 -7.77 10.11
C HIS A 91 -21.54 -7.28 10.72
N GLU A 92 -22.51 -8.17 10.88
CA GLU A 92 -23.79 -7.87 11.52
C GLU A 92 -23.59 -7.49 13.00
N ALA A 93 -22.83 -8.29 13.75
CA ALA A 93 -22.49 -7.98 15.14
C ALA A 93 -21.72 -6.66 15.28
N ALA A 94 -20.76 -6.39 14.38
CA ALA A 94 -20.01 -5.14 14.34
C ALA A 94 -20.94 -3.93 14.20
N ARG A 95 -21.96 -4.02 13.33
CA ARG A 95 -22.94 -2.94 13.13
C ARG A 95 -23.87 -2.78 14.34
N ALA A 96 -24.34 -3.89 14.91
CA ALA A 96 -25.24 -3.86 16.07
C ALA A 96 -24.57 -3.29 17.33
N LEU A 97 -23.30 -3.65 17.56
CA LEU A 97 -22.52 -3.22 18.73
C LEU A 97 -21.73 -1.93 18.50
N ASN A 98 -21.75 -1.39 17.27
CA ASN A 98 -20.93 -0.27 16.83
C ASN A 98 -19.43 -0.45 17.12
N ILE A 99 -18.91 -1.67 16.91
CA ILE A 99 -17.51 -2.02 17.08
C ILE A 99 -16.90 -2.25 15.71
N ALA A 100 -15.67 -1.76 15.49
CA ALA A 100 -14.96 -2.01 14.23
C ALA A 100 -14.83 -3.53 13.98
N GLN A 101 -15.26 -3.98 12.79
CA GLN A 101 -15.19 -5.39 12.38
C GLN A 101 -13.78 -5.97 12.54
N SER A 102 -12.75 -5.18 12.25
CA SER A 102 -11.34 -5.56 12.41
C SER A 102 -10.98 -5.95 13.85
N ARG A 103 -11.59 -5.31 14.85
CA ARG A 103 -11.37 -5.62 16.27
C ARG A 103 -11.94 -6.99 16.63
N ILE A 104 -13.15 -7.29 16.16
CA ILE A 104 -13.80 -8.59 16.36
C ILE A 104 -13.03 -9.69 15.62
N SER A 105 -12.58 -9.44 14.39
CA SER A 105 -11.74 -10.39 13.65
C SER A 105 -10.39 -10.64 14.36
N MET A 106 -9.72 -9.60 14.85
CA MET A 106 -8.48 -9.73 15.63
C MET A 106 -8.68 -10.45 16.96
N TYR A 107 -9.87 -10.37 17.57
CA TYR A 107 -10.20 -11.11 18.77
C TYR A 107 -10.11 -12.62 18.52
N PHE A 108 -10.72 -13.08 17.42
CA PHE A 108 -10.65 -14.49 17.02
C PHE A 108 -9.28 -14.91 16.52
N ASN A 109 -8.60 -14.09 15.72
CA ASN A 109 -7.29 -14.45 15.16
C ASN A 109 -6.18 -14.55 16.20
N ARG A 110 -6.36 -13.90 17.36
CA ARG A 110 -5.40 -13.89 18.46
C ARG A 110 -5.86 -14.73 19.66
N ASP A 111 -6.97 -15.46 19.52
CA ASP A 111 -7.61 -16.24 20.58
C ASP A 111 -7.71 -15.47 21.91
N GLN A 112 -8.16 -14.22 21.83
CA GLN A 112 -8.22 -13.34 23.00
C GLN A 112 -9.25 -13.87 24.01
N LYS A 113 -8.83 -14.00 25.26
CA LYS A 113 -9.71 -14.33 26.39
C LYS A 113 -10.33 -13.09 27.04
N LYS A 114 -9.70 -11.93 26.83
CA LYS A 114 -10.14 -10.66 27.43
C LYS A 114 -11.29 -10.07 26.62
N PRO A 115 -12.42 -9.69 27.23
CA PRO A 115 -13.54 -9.09 26.52
C PRO A 115 -13.18 -7.77 25.85
N ILE A 116 -13.75 -7.51 24.67
CA ILE A 116 -13.60 -6.23 23.99
C ILE A 116 -14.33 -5.16 24.80
N ASN A 117 -13.63 -4.05 25.04
CA ASN A 117 -14.11 -2.93 25.86
C ASN A 117 -14.52 -3.34 27.29
N GLY A 118 -14.05 -4.49 27.79
CA GLY A 118 -14.45 -5.00 29.10
C GLY A 118 -15.86 -5.59 29.17
N ARG A 119 -16.62 -5.58 28.07
CA ARG A 119 -18.06 -5.91 28.05
C ARG A 119 -18.44 -7.07 27.14
N TYR A 120 -17.85 -7.17 25.95
CA TYR A 120 -18.30 -8.13 24.95
C TYR A 120 -17.30 -9.27 24.78
N ALA A 121 -17.77 -10.50 24.98
CA ALA A 121 -17.04 -11.72 24.67
C ALA A 121 -17.64 -12.37 23.42
N PHE A 122 -16.77 -12.87 22.53
CA PHE A 122 -17.17 -13.42 21.24
C PHE A 122 -16.80 -14.91 21.15
N ARG A 123 -17.69 -15.71 20.58
CA ARG A 123 -17.46 -17.13 20.31
C ARG A 123 -17.97 -17.50 18.92
N LYS A 124 -17.28 -18.41 18.23
CA LYS A 124 -17.74 -18.97 16.95
C LYS A 124 -18.72 -20.11 17.23
N ILE A 125 -19.78 -20.22 16.43
CA ILE A 125 -20.77 -21.30 16.47
C ILE A 125 -20.61 -22.17 15.23
#